data_AF-A0A8J9WMC8-F1
#
_entry.id   AF-A0A8J9WMC8-F1
#
_cell.length_a   1.000
_cell.length_b   1.000
_cell.length_c   1.000
_cell.angle_alpha   90.00
_cell.angle_beta   90.00
_cell.angle_gamma   90.00
#
_symmetry.space_group_name_H-M   'P 1'
#
loop_
_entity.id
_entity.type
_entity.pdbx_description
1 polymer ?
#
loop_
_entity_poly.entity_id
_entity_poly.type
_entity_poly.pdbx_seq_one_letter_code
_entity_poly.pdbx_strand_id
1 'polypeptide(L)'
;MIAGVRSEYERLSGTPEGPHACFRLVWTLVHSMKNSDVRRGLDLSEELLQSNTLDDQEQRDLVYLQSVGYYKLGKVLEARRQLDELLKVSPNFRQAQTLKAAVEDQIVKEGLVGIGLASALVGLAGVALGIAFARR
;
A
#
# COMPACT_ATOMS: atom_id res chain seq x y z
N MET A 1 -13.99 -6.11 17.35
CA MET A 1 -14.14 -5.13 16.25
C MET A 1 -14.31 -5.82 14.90
N ILE A 2 -13.34 -6.61 14.40
CA ILE A 2 -13.44 -7.31 13.08
C ILE A 2 -14.69 -8.19 12.97
N ALA A 3 -15.04 -8.96 14.02
CA ALA A 3 -16.22 -9.82 14.00
C ALA A 3 -17.55 -9.06 13.77
N GLY A 4 -17.66 -7.83 14.28
CA GLY A 4 -18.85 -6.99 14.08
C GLY A 4 -18.94 -6.46 12.66
N VAL A 5 -17.82 -6.00 12.09
CA VAL A 5 -17.77 -5.52 10.70
C VAL A 5 -17.97 -6.68 9.71
N ARG A 6 -17.51 -7.88 10.05
CA ARG A 6 -17.76 -9.10 9.27
C ARG A 6 -19.24 -9.45 9.23
N SER A 7 -19.92 -9.49 10.38
CA SER A 7 -21.35 -9.81 10.40
C SER A 7 -22.19 -8.73 9.71
N GLU A 8 -21.78 -7.47 9.79
CA GLU A 8 -22.37 -6.38 9.01
C GLU A 8 -22.23 -6.62 7.50
N TYR A 9 -21.02 -6.94 7.01
CA TYR A 9 -20.79 -7.28 5.61
C TYR A 9 -21.63 -8.47 5.15
N GLU A 10 -21.70 -9.55 5.94
CA GLU A 10 -22.50 -10.74 5.61
C GLU A 10 -23.99 -10.39 5.46
N ARG A 11 -24.50 -9.50 6.33
CA ARG A 11 -25.90 -9.04 6.27
C ARG A 11 -26.22 -8.14 5.08
N LEU A 12 -25.26 -7.34 4.64
CA LEU A 12 -25.41 -6.40 3.52
C LEU A 12 -24.93 -7.01 2.19
N SER A 13 -24.40 -8.23 2.21
CA SER A 13 -23.99 -8.92 1.00
C SER A 13 -25.19 -9.12 0.05
N GLY A 14 -25.04 -8.70 -1.20
CA GLY A 14 -26.11 -8.73 -2.20
C GLY A 14 -27.05 -7.52 -2.19
N THR A 15 -26.89 -6.56 -1.26
CA THR A 15 -27.63 -5.28 -1.29
C THR A 15 -26.81 -4.18 -1.97
N PRO A 16 -27.43 -3.03 -2.34
CA PRO A 16 -26.69 -1.88 -2.85
C PRO A 16 -25.60 -1.34 -1.91
N GLU A 17 -25.74 -1.57 -0.60
CA GLU A 17 -24.76 -1.15 0.42
C GLU A 17 -23.61 -2.16 0.61
N GLY A 18 -23.71 -3.35 0.01
CA GLY A 18 -22.73 -4.42 0.10
C GLY A 18 -21.29 -3.98 -0.25
N PRO A 19 -21.06 -3.24 -1.35
CA PRO A 19 -19.74 -2.72 -1.71
C PRO A 19 -19.08 -1.86 -0.62
N HIS A 20 -19.81 -0.91 -0.04
CA HIS A 20 -19.27 -0.05 1.02
C HIS A 20 -19.03 -0.82 2.33
N ALA A 21 -19.87 -1.82 2.63
CA ALA A 21 -19.64 -2.72 3.77
C ALA A 21 -18.39 -3.59 3.56
N CYS A 22 -18.18 -4.08 2.34
CA CYS A 22 -16.96 -4.78 1.94
C CYS A 22 -15.73 -3.89 2.08
N PHE A 23 -15.79 -2.65 1.61
CA PHE A 23 -14.71 -1.66 1.77
C PHE A 23 -14.32 -1.48 3.24
N ARG A 24 -15.31 -1.27 4.13
CA ARG A 24 -15.05 -1.16 5.58
C ARG A 24 -14.40 -2.43 6.14
N LEU A 25 -14.86 -3.60 5.69
CA LEU A 25 -14.25 -4.87 6.09
C LEU A 25 -12.79 -4.96 5.63
N VAL A 26 -12.48 -4.65 4.37
CA VAL A 26 -11.11 -4.58 3.83
C VAL A 26 -10.24 -3.67 4.69
N TRP A 27 -10.70 -2.45 4.99
CA TRP A 27 -9.97 -1.53 5.87
C TRP A 27 -9.61 -2.19 7.20
N THR A 28 -10.58 -2.81 7.88
CA THR A 28 -10.32 -3.45 9.19
C THR A 28 -9.37 -4.65 9.09
N LEU A 29 -9.44 -5.43 8.00
CA LEU A 29 -8.61 -6.61 7.79
C LEU A 29 -7.16 -6.22 7.49
N VAL A 30 -6.94 -5.23 6.62
CA VAL A 30 -5.60 -4.72 6.28
C VAL A 30 -4.89 -4.16 7.51
N HIS A 31 -5.63 -3.56 8.44
CA HIS A 31 -5.08 -3.03 9.69
C HIS A 31 -4.89 -4.07 10.80
N SER A 32 -5.33 -5.33 10.61
CA SER A 32 -5.12 -6.41 11.57
C SER A 32 -3.64 -6.75 11.78
N MET A 33 -3.29 -7.25 12.95
CA MET A 33 -1.94 -7.77 13.26
C MET A 33 -1.70 -9.16 12.65
N LYS A 34 -2.76 -9.87 12.25
CA LYS A 34 -2.64 -11.22 11.69
C LYS A 34 -2.46 -11.18 10.18
N ASN A 35 -1.38 -11.77 9.68
CA ASN A 35 -1.14 -11.88 8.24
C ASN A 35 -2.25 -12.62 7.49
N SER A 36 -2.97 -13.54 8.14
CA SER A 36 -4.15 -14.20 7.55
C SER A 36 -5.27 -13.21 7.24
N ASP A 37 -5.51 -12.26 8.14
CA ASP A 37 -6.56 -11.25 7.98
C ASP A 37 -6.17 -10.27 6.88
N VAL A 38 -4.91 -9.83 6.86
CA VAL A 38 -4.39 -8.94 5.81
C VAL A 38 -4.51 -9.59 4.43
N ARG A 39 -4.16 -10.87 4.29
CA ARG A 39 -4.34 -11.62 3.03
C ARG A 39 -5.81 -11.66 2.60
N ARG A 40 -6.73 -11.97 3.52
CA ARG A 40 -8.16 -11.96 3.20
C ARG A 40 -8.64 -10.56 2.81
N GLY A 41 -8.10 -9.50 3.42
CA GLY A 41 -8.37 -8.12 3.04
C GLY A 41 -7.92 -7.81 1.60
N LEU A 42 -6.76 -8.32 1.19
CA LEU A 42 -6.27 -8.20 -0.19
C LEU A 42 -7.19 -8.93 -1.17
N ASP A 43 -7.56 -10.18 -0.87
CA ASP A 43 -8.46 -10.97 -1.74
C ASP A 43 -9.80 -10.24 -1.95
N LEU A 44 -10.41 -9.76 -0.86
CA LEU A 44 -11.66 -8.98 -0.91
C LEU A 44 -11.51 -7.65 -1.66
N SER A 45 -10.36 -6.97 -1.52
CA SER A 45 -10.10 -5.73 -2.26
C SER A 45 -10.02 -5.97 -3.76
N GLU A 46 -9.44 -7.08 -4.20
CA GLU A 46 -9.35 -7.46 -5.61
C GLU A 46 -10.72 -7.82 -6.18
N GLU A 47 -11.50 -8.63 -5.45
CA GLU A 47 -12.89 -8.94 -5.79
C GLU A 47 -13.73 -7.64 -5.94
N LEU A 48 -13.56 -6.70 -5.01
CA LEU A 48 -14.31 -5.44 -5.00
C LEU A 48 -13.90 -4.51 -6.14
N LEU A 49 -12.61 -4.40 -6.48
CA LEU A 49 -12.14 -3.63 -7.64
C LEU A 49 -12.66 -4.22 -8.96
N GLN A 50 -12.67 -5.54 -9.11
CA GLN A 50 -13.17 -6.21 -10.31
C GLN A 50 -14.68 -6.02 -10.52
N SER A 51 -15.44 -5.85 -9.44
CA SER A 51 -16.88 -5.59 -9.51
C SER A 51 -17.22 -4.23 -10.13
N ASN A 52 -16.28 -3.28 -10.14
CA ASN A 52 -16.46 -1.91 -10.62
C ASN A 52 -17.71 -1.21 -10.06
N THR A 53 -18.04 -1.49 -8.79
CA THR A 53 -19.21 -0.96 -8.09
C THR A 53 -18.92 0.32 -7.30
N LEU A 54 -17.65 0.62 -7.06
CA LEU A 54 -17.18 1.81 -6.35
C LEU A 54 -16.96 2.98 -7.31
N ASP A 55 -17.10 4.20 -6.81
CA ASP A 55 -16.74 5.40 -7.58
C ASP A 55 -15.21 5.53 -7.76
N ASP A 56 -14.77 6.40 -8.68
CA ASP A 56 -13.36 6.57 -9.00
C ASP A 56 -12.49 6.95 -7.78
N GLN A 57 -13.04 7.68 -6.82
CA GLN A 57 -12.31 8.08 -5.62
C GLN A 57 -12.16 6.90 -4.66
N GLU A 58 -13.25 6.17 -4.40
CA GLU A 58 -13.24 4.96 -3.58
C GLU A 58 -12.35 3.87 -4.18
N GLN A 59 -12.32 3.72 -5.51
CA GLN A 59 -11.40 2.79 -6.18
C GLN A 59 -9.94 3.14 -5.89
N ARG A 60 -9.57 4.43 -5.95
CA ARG A 60 -8.21 4.89 -5.61
C ARG A 60 -7.88 4.63 -4.14
N ASP A 61 -8.82 4.89 -3.25
CA ASP A 61 -8.65 4.66 -1.81
C ASP A 61 -8.51 3.15 -1.51
N LEU A 62 -9.22 2.30 -2.25
CA LEU A 62 -9.10 0.83 -2.15
C LEU A 62 -7.76 0.31 -2.68
N VAL A 63 -7.27 0.84 -3.81
CA VAL A 63 -5.93 0.53 -4.36
C VAL A 63 -4.83 0.95 -3.39
N TYR A 64 -5.00 2.09 -2.71
CA TYR A 64 -4.11 2.50 -1.63
C TYR A 64 -4.12 1.49 -0.46
N LEU A 65 -5.30 1.02 -0.03
CA LEU A 65 -5.41 -0.01 1.01
C LEU A 65 -4.78 -1.34 0.61
N GLN A 66 -4.94 -1.75 -0.65
CA GLN A 66 -4.27 -2.94 -1.17
C GLN A 66 -2.74 -2.79 -1.10
N SER A 67 -2.22 -1.61 -1.44
CA SER A 67 -0.79 -1.29 -1.32
C SER A 67 -0.29 -1.36 0.13
N VAL A 68 -1.07 -0.88 1.10
CA VAL A 68 -0.77 -1.03 2.54
C VAL A 68 -0.72 -2.51 2.93
N GLY A 69 -1.66 -3.32 2.45
CA GLY A 69 -1.69 -4.75 2.71
C GLY A 69 -0.46 -5.48 2.14
N TYR A 70 -0.04 -5.17 0.92
CA TYR A 70 1.20 -5.71 0.35
C TYR A 70 2.42 -5.33 1.17
N TYR A 71 2.55 -4.04 1.54
CA TYR A 71 3.66 -3.56 2.36
C TYR A 71 3.73 -4.30 3.71
N LYS A 72 2.60 -4.46 4.41
CA LYS A 72 2.54 -5.19 5.69
C LYS A 72 2.90 -6.67 5.57
N LEU A 73 2.67 -7.29 4.42
CA LEU A 73 3.06 -8.68 4.16
C LEU A 73 4.52 -8.83 3.71
N GLY A 74 5.30 -7.74 3.66
CA GLY A 74 6.68 -7.75 3.14
C GLY A 74 6.76 -7.83 1.61
N LYS A 75 5.64 -7.70 0.91
CA LYS A 75 5.55 -7.69 -0.56
C LYS A 75 5.85 -6.29 -1.10
N VAL A 76 7.06 -5.81 -0.81
CA VAL A 76 7.46 -4.41 -1.03
C VAL A 76 7.51 -4.03 -2.51
N LEU A 77 7.86 -4.96 -3.39
CA LEU A 77 7.92 -4.70 -4.84
C LEU A 77 6.52 -4.55 -5.44
N GLU A 78 5.58 -5.39 -5.02
CA GLU A 78 4.17 -5.30 -5.41
C GLU A 78 3.55 -3.99 -4.91
N ALA A 79 3.81 -3.62 -3.65
CA ALA A 79 3.40 -2.34 -3.09
C ALA A 79 3.95 -1.16 -3.90
N ARG A 80 5.26 -1.17 -4.23
CA ARG A 80 5.88 -0.10 -5.03
C ARG A 80 5.21 0.05 -6.39
N ARG A 81 5.08 -1.07 -7.12
CA ARG A 81 4.47 -1.06 -8.47
C ARG A 81 3.05 -0.52 -8.43
N GLN A 82 2.26 -0.93 -7.45
CA GLN A 82 0.87 -0.48 -7.35
C GLN A 82 0.78 1.01 -7.02
N LEU A 83 1.67 1.52 -6.15
CA LEU A 83 1.75 2.94 -5.83
C LEU A 83 2.22 3.78 -7.01
N ASP A 84 3.13 3.27 -7.84
CA ASP A 84 3.55 3.93 -9.08
C ASP A 84 2.37 4.14 -10.02
N GLU A 85 1.57 3.11 -10.27
CA GLU A 85 0.39 3.22 -11.14
C GLU A 85 -0.67 4.16 -10.54
N LEU A 86 -0.92 4.07 -9.23
CA LEU A 86 -1.87 4.95 -8.54
C LEU A 86 -1.46 6.42 -8.67
N LEU A 87 -0.18 6.74 -8.49
CA LEU A 87 0.32 8.11 -8.54
C LEU A 87 0.41 8.68 -9.96
N LYS A 88 0.46 7.84 -11.01
CA LYS A 88 0.30 8.31 -12.40
C LYS A 88 -1.10 8.90 -12.63
N VAL A 89 -2.12 8.29 -12.04
CA VAL A 89 -3.52 8.72 -12.19
C VAL A 89 -3.87 9.83 -11.19
N SER A 90 -3.33 9.78 -9.98
CA SER A 90 -3.61 10.74 -8.91
C SER A 90 -2.33 11.25 -8.25
N PRO A 91 -1.62 12.17 -8.94
CA PRO A 91 -0.30 12.62 -8.51
C PRO A 91 -0.32 13.36 -7.17
N ASN A 92 -1.46 13.93 -6.76
CA ASN A 92 -1.60 14.70 -5.52
C ASN A 92 -2.04 13.86 -4.31
N PHE A 93 -2.11 12.52 -4.44
CA PHE A 93 -2.53 11.65 -3.35
C PHE A 93 -1.43 11.51 -2.28
N ARG A 94 -1.44 12.41 -1.30
CA ARG A 94 -0.41 12.52 -0.25
C ARG A 94 -0.16 11.22 0.50
N GLN A 95 -1.20 10.47 0.85
CA GLN A 95 -1.03 9.20 1.59
C GLN A 95 -0.25 8.16 0.76
N ALA A 96 -0.56 8.05 -0.53
CA ALA A 96 0.16 7.18 -1.46
C ALA A 96 1.62 7.65 -1.65
N GLN A 97 1.87 8.96 -1.74
CA GLN A 97 3.24 9.51 -1.80
C GLN A 97 4.04 9.14 -0.54
N THR A 98 3.46 9.31 0.65
CA THR A 98 4.12 8.96 1.91
C THR A 98 4.41 7.47 2.01
N LEU A 99 3.44 6.61 1.65
CA LEU A 99 3.65 5.17 1.65
C LEU A 99 4.72 4.74 0.66
N LYS A 100 4.74 5.34 -0.54
CA LYS A 100 5.76 5.04 -1.56
C LYS A 100 7.16 5.38 -1.05
N ALA A 101 7.35 6.53 -0.42
CA ALA A 101 8.64 6.91 0.17
C ALA A 101 9.10 5.90 1.23
N ALA A 102 8.18 5.39 2.07
CA ALA A 102 8.50 4.35 3.06
C ALA A 102 8.88 3.01 2.40
N VAL A 103 8.17 2.62 1.35
CA VAL A 103 8.48 1.41 0.55
C VAL A 103 9.86 1.52 -0.10
N GLU A 104 10.18 2.67 -0.69
CA GLU A 104 11.48 2.91 -1.32
C GLU A 104 12.63 2.88 -0.31
N ASP A 105 12.45 3.49 0.85
CA ASP A 105 13.43 3.45 1.96
C ASP A 105 13.67 2.00 2.44
N GLN A 106 12.61 1.19 2.56
CA GLN A 106 12.76 -0.23 2.93
C GLN A 106 13.54 -1.02 1.86
N ILE A 107 13.24 -0.81 0.57
CA ILE A 107 13.96 -1.48 -0.53
C ILE A 107 15.46 -1.14 -0.50
N VAL A 108 15.81 0.12 -0.24
CA VAL A 108 17.20 0.56 -0.12
C VAL A 108 17.88 -0.10 1.09
N LYS A 109 17.21 -0.12 2.25
CA LYS A 109 17.74 -0.72 3.49
C LYS A 109 17.98 -2.22 3.38
N GLU A 110 17.08 -2.93 2.71
CA GLU A 110 17.18 -4.39 2.53
C GLU A 110 18.17 -4.79 1.42
N GLY A 111 18.81 -3.83 0.76
CA GLY A 111 19.78 -4.13 -0.30
C GLY A 111 19.14 -4.76 -1.54
N LEU A 112 17.81 -4.64 -1.70
CA LEU A 112 17.04 -5.04 -2.90
C LEU A 112 17.31 -4.11 -4.11
N VAL A 113 18.51 -3.52 -4.15
CA VAL A 113 18.99 -2.61 -5.17
C VAL A 113 19.41 -3.43 -6.39
N GLY A 114 18.42 -3.86 -7.17
CA GLY A 114 18.67 -4.65 -8.39
C GLY A 114 17.66 -4.47 -9.52
N ILE A 115 16.51 -3.84 -9.30
CA ILE A 115 15.45 -3.76 -10.33
C ILE A 115 14.88 -2.33 -10.41
N GLY A 116 15.60 -1.48 -11.15
CA GLY A 116 15.06 -0.25 -11.75
C GLY A 116 14.82 0.92 -10.79
N LEU A 117 15.86 1.43 -10.13
CA LEU A 117 15.81 2.80 -9.59
C LEU A 117 15.94 3.79 -10.76
N ALA A 118 14.79 4.25 -11.26
CA ALA A 118 14.75 5.49 -12.04
C ALA A 118 14.85 6.67 -11.06
N SER A 119 16.05 7.23 -10.99
CA SER A 119 16.41 8.59 -10.54
C SER A 119 15.26 9.56 -10.18
N ALA A 120 15.12 9.88 -8.89
CA ALA A 120 14.81 11.20 -8.28
C ALA A 120 14.34 10.95 -6.83
N LEU A 121 15.11 11.23 -5.77
CA LEU A 121 15.50 12.57 -5.32
C LEU A 121 16.82 12.55 -4.54
N VAL A 122 17.68 13.49 -4.93
CA VAL A 122 18.83 13.98 -4.16
C VAL A 122 18.34 14.82 -2.99
N GLY A 123 18.96 14.65 -1.82
CA GLY A 123 19.14 15.74 -0.85
C GLY A 123 18.59 15.49 0.55
N LEU A 124 19.40 14.90 1.43
CA LEU A 124 19.70 15.34 2.81
C LEU A 124 20.43 14.22 3.59
N ALA A 125 21.65 13.89 3.17
CA ALA A 125 22.63 13.20 4.04
C ALA A 125 24.06 13.54 3.58
N GLY A 126 24.34 14.83 3.40
CA GLY A 126 25.72 15.29 3.44
C GLY A 126 26.08 15.56 4.90
N VAL A 127 26.83 14.66 5.55
CA VAL A 127 27.91 14.94 6.53
C VAL A 127 28.75 13.67 6.70
N ALA A 128 30.04 13.79 6.34
CA ALA A 128 31.24 13.06 6.80
C ALA A 128 31.21 11.51 6.76
N LEU A 129 32.14 10.83 6.09
CA LEU A 129 33.57 10.81 6.42
C LEU A 129 34.36 10.35 5.19
N GLY A 130 35.22 11.21 4.67
CA GLY A 130 36.01 10.91 3.49
C GLY A 130 37.24 11.79 3.32
N ILE A 131 37.99 12.07 4.39
CA ILE A 131 39.42 12.41 4.26
C ILE A 131 40.16 11.87 5.49
N ALA A 132 40.69 10.65 5.35
CA ALA A 132 41.95 10.28 6.00
C ALA A 132 42.81 9.62 4.91
N PHE A 133 43.22 10.44 3.95
CA PHE A 133 44.26 10.05 3.00
C PHE A 133 45.59 10.03 3.74
N ALA A 134 46.25 8.87 3.66
CA ALA A 134 47.57 8.63 4.17
C ALA A 134 48.65 9.48 3.46
N ARG A 135 49.80 9.61 4.14
CA ARG A 135 51.12 10.10 3.70
C ARG A 135 51.24 11.64 3.77
N ARG A 136 52.20 12.22 4.49
CA ARG A 136 53.64 11.92 4.60
C ARG A 136 54.22 12.63 5.83
#